data_AF-A0A1Z9QXR8-F1
#
_entry.id   AF-A0A1Z9QXR8-F1
#
_cell.length_a   1.000
_cell.length_b   1.000
_cell.length_c   1.000
_cell.angle_alpha   90.00
_cell.angle_beta   90.00
_cell.angle_gamma   90.00
#
_symmetry.space_group_name_H-M   'P 1'
#
loop_
_entity.id
_entity.type
_entity.pdbx_description
1 polymer ?
#
loop_
_entity_poly.entity_id
_entity_poly.type
_entity_poly.pdbx_seq_one_letter_code
_entity_poly.pdbx_strand_id
1 'polypeptide(L)'
;MIKINIKSNHIQIENLYKSMFVDIDSTSIELNDKNVAIRCIDPTNSDAASLELTEEDEGYSINYWDGYSLAESEEDKDLKKALKIFKRLAKKMAKNLRRFSQ
;
A
#
# COMPACT_ATOMS: atom_id res chain seq x y z
N MET A 1 8.43 18.88 18.49
CA MET A 1 8.61 17.74 17.56
C MET A 1 7.25 17.40 16.98
N ILE A 2 7.09 17.46 15.65
CA ILE A 2 5.87 16.94 15.01
C ILE A 2 5.91 15.42 15.21
N LYS A 3 4.91 14.84 15.86
CA LYS A 3 4.77 13.37 15.90
C LYS A 3 4.55 12.92 14.46
N ILE A 4 5.55 12.24 13.90
CA ILE A 4 5.46 11.62 12.59
C ILE A 4 4.50 10.45 12.72
N ASN A 5 3.34 10.55 12.09
CA ASN A 5 2.30 9.52 12.06
C ASN A 5 1.75 9.35 10.63
N ILE A 6 0.98 8.29 10.38
CA ILE A 6 0.44 8.01 9.04
C ILE A 6 -0.39 9.19 8.53
N LYS A 7 -1.28 9.74 9.36
CA LYS A 7 -2.12 10.91 9.04
C LYS A 7 -1.34 12.10 8.48
N SER A 8 -0.22 12.47 9.13
CA SER A 8 0.63 13.58 8.68
C SER A 8 1.31 13.34 7.32
N ASN A 9 1.33 12.08 6.85
CA ASN A 9 1.93 11.69 5.57
C ASN A 9 0.89 11.34 4.49
N HIS A 10 -0.42 11.52 4.74
CA HIS A 10 -1.48 11.20 3.77
C HIS A 10 -1.25 11.84 2.40
N ILE A 11 -0.90 13.13 2.34
CA ILE A 11 -0.61 13.83 1.07
C ILE A 11 0.54 13.16 0.31
N GLN A 12 1.60 12.75 1.02
CA GLN A 12 2.74 12.08 0.40
C GLN A 12 2.34 10.70 -0.15
N ILE A 13 1.54 9.96 0.61
CA ILE A 13 1.10 8.61 0.25
C ILE A 13 0.10 8.66 -0.91
N GLU A 14 -0.82 9.62 -0.92
CA GLU A 14 -1.76 9.85 -2.02
C GLU A 14 -1.02 10.22 -3.32
N ASN A 15 -0.02 11.11 -3.24
CA ASN A 15 0.81 11.47 -4.39
C ASN A 15 1.63 10.28 -4.90
N LEU A 16 2.12 9.44 -4.00
CA LEU A 16 2.80 8.19 -4.36
C LEU A 16 1.86 7.29 -5.15
N TYR A 17 0.63 7.08 -4.66
CA TYR A 17 -0.39 6.29 -5.35
C TYR A 17 -0.71 6.85 -6.73
N LYS A 18 -1.03 8.14 -6.84
CA LYS A 18 -1.30 8.80 -8.13
C LYS A 18 -0.13 8.64 -9.10
N SER A 19 1.12 8.73 -8.63
CA SER A 19 2.29 8.58 -9.50
C SER A 19 2.50 7.17 -10.08
N MET A 20 1.88 6.13 -9.50
CA MET A 20 2.12 4.72 -9.86
C MET A 20 0.89 4.03 -10.46
N PHE A 21 -0.30 4.43 -10.01
CA PHE A 21 -1.55 3.73 -10.26
C PHE A 21 -2.56 4.54 -11.09
N VAL A 22 -2.25 5.78 -11.49
CA VAL A 22 -3.20 6.61 -12.28
C VAL A 22 -3.57 5.98 -13.64
N ASP A 23 -2.72 5.12 -14.19
CA ASP A 23 -2.98 4.40 -15.44
C ASP A 23 -3.64 3.02 -15.22
N ILE A 24 -4.05 2.70 -13.97
CA ILE A 24 -4.60 1.40 -13.58
C ILE A 24 -5.99 1.62 -12.98
N ASP A 25 -7.01 1.60 -13.84
CA ASP A 25 -8.40 1.95 -13.53
C ASP A 25 -9.03 1.08 -12.42
N SER A 26 -8.55 -0.14 -12.25
CA SER A 26 -9.04 -1.11 -11.27
C SER A 26 -8.32 -1.01 -9.93
N THR A 27 -7.95 0.18 -9.46
CA THR A 27 -7.33 0.35 -8.13
C THR A 27 -7.90 1.53 -7.36
N SER A 28 -7.88 1.42 -6.04
CA SER A 28 -8.24 2.51 -5.13
C SER A 28 -7.23 2.62 -3.99
N ILE A 29 -7.22 3.78 -3.34
CA ILE A 29 -6.50 4.01 -2.09
C ILE A 29 -7.48 4.42 -1.00
N GLU A 30 -7.31 3.84 0.19
CA GLU A 30 -7.98 4.22 1.41
C GLU A 30 -6.97 4.82 2.39
N LEU A 31 -7.26 6.03 2.86
CA LEU A 31 -6.40 6.78 3.78
C LEU A 31 -7.12 6.95 5.12
N ASN A 32 -6.70 6.18 6.11
CA ASN A 32 -7.18 6.26 7.50
C ASN A 32 -6.08 6.81 8.41
N ASP A 33 -6.46 7.28 9.60
CA ASP A 33 -5.50 7.92 10.53
C ASP A 33 -4.35 6.99 10.95
N LYS A 34 -4.63 5.69 11.07
CA LYS A 34 -3.70 4.63 11.50
C LYS A 34 -3.41 3.59 10.41
N ASN A 35 -4.01 3.71 9.24
CA ASN A 35 -3.91 2.68 8.22
C ASN A 35 -3.99 3.31 6.83
N VAL A 36 -3.22 2.79 5.89
CA VAL A 36 -3.40 3.07 4.47
C VAL A 36 -3.41 1.78 3.70
N ALA A 37 -4.38 1.64 2.80
CA ALA A 37 -4.49 0.48 1.93
C ALA A 37 -4.63 0.89 0.47
N ILE A 38 -3.92 0.19 -0.42
CA ILE A 38 -4.14 0.21 -1.86
C ILE A 38 -4.79 -1.13 -2.20
N ARG A 39 -5.94 -1.10 -2.88
CA ARG A 39 -6.70 -2.30 -3.25
C ARG A 39 -6.95 -2.33 -4.75
N CYS A 40 -6.86 -3.52 -5.32
CA CYS A 40 -7.36 -3.80 -6.65
C CYS A 40 -8.87 -4.03 -6.58
N ILE A 41 -9.62 -3.45 -7.52
CA ILE A 41 -11.08 -3.58 -7.62
C ILE A 41 -11.36 -4.62 -8.71
N ASP A 42 -11.70 -5.84 -8.29
CA ASP A 42 -12.12 -6.91 -9.19
C ASP A 42 -13.48 -7.47 -8.73
N PRO A 43 -14.56 -7.31 -9.52
CA PRO A 43 -15.87 -7.84 -9.17
C PRO A 43 -15.93 -9.38 -9.11
N THR A 44 -14.97 -10.05 -9.74
CA THR A 44 -14.91 -11.51 -9.87
C THR A 44 -13.94 -12.16 -8.88
N ASN A 45 -13.03 -11.37 -8.31
CA ASN A 45 -12.05 -11.82 -7.32
C ASN A 45 -12.17 -11.01 -6.02
N SER A 46 -12.80 -11.61 -5.01
CA SER A 46 -12.90 -11.01 -3.67
C SER A 46 -11.57 -10.90 -2.94
N ASP A 47 -10.56 -11.64 -3.39
CA ASP A 47 -9.22 -11.71 -2.80
C ASP A 47 -8.20 -11.07 -3.74
N ALA A 48 -8.57 -9.95 -4.37
CA ALA A 48 -7.70 -9.25 -5.30
C ALA A 48 -6.47 -8.63 -4.61
N ALA A 49 -5.46 -8.30 -5.41
CA ALA A 49 -4.19 -7.76 -4.92
C ALA A 49 -4.40 -6.54 -4.01
N SER A 50 -3.67 -6.51 -2.89
CA SER A 50 -3.74 -5.41 -1.93
C SER A 50 -2.39 -5.12 -1.28
N LEU A 51 -2.23 -3.90 -0.81
CA LEU A 51 -1.07 -3.45 -0.06
C LEU A 51 -1.52 -2.56 1.09
N GLU A 52 -1.18 -2.93 2.31
CA GLU A 52 -1.61 -2.25 3.52
C GLU A 52 -0.42 -1.82 4.36
N LEU A 53 -0.52 -0.63 4.96
CA LEU A 53 0.39 -0.10 5.99
C LEU A 53 -0.46 0.23 7.21
N THR A 54 -0.21 -0.42 8.33
CA THR A 54 -0.94 -0.24 9.59
C THR A 54 0.01 0.21 10.70
N GLU A 55 -0.41 1.22 11.47
CA GLU A 55 0.24 1.64 12.71
C GLU A 55 -0.24 0.73 13.86
N GLU A 56 0.72 0.02 14.44
CA GLU A 56 0.56 -0.90 15.56
C GLU A 56 1.18 -0.29 16.83
N ASP A 57 0.93 -0.88 18.00
CA ASP A 57 1.41 -0.35 19.29
C ASP A 57 2.94 -0.22 19.37
N GLU A 58 3.69 -1.08 18.68
CA GLU A 58 5.16 -1.10 18.68
C GLU A 58 5.83 -0.66 17.36
N GLY A 59 5.06 -0.18 16.38
CA GLY A 59 5.62 0.24 15.10
C GLY A 59 4.62 0.22 13.95
N TYR A 60 5.07 -0.23 12.79
CA TYR A 60 4.29 -0.26 11.56
C TYR A 60 4.42 -1.61 10.88
N SER A 61 3.28 -2.19 10.50
CA SER A 61 3.20 -3.41 9.70
C SER A 61 2.85 -3.07 8.26
N ILE A 62 3.50 -3.71 7.30
CA ILE A 62 3.25 -3.60 5.87
C ILE A 62 2.92 -4.98 5.33
N ASN A 63 1.70 -5.15 4.83
CA ASN A 63 1.21 -6.42 4.29
C ASN A 63 0.91 -6.25 2.80
N TYR A 64 1.53 -7.09 1.98
CA TYR A 64 1.31 -7.14 0.54
C TYR A 64 0.73 -8.50 0.16
N TRP A 65 -0.36 -8.48 -0.59
CA TRP A 65 -1.01 -9.63 -1.19
C TRP A 65 -1.10 -9.44 -2.70
N ASP A 66 -0.66 -10.42 -3.48
CA ASP A 66 -0.65 -10.31 -4.95
C ASP A 66 -1.96 -10.73 -5.63
N GLY A 67 -2.95 -11.22 -4.86
CA GLY A 67 -4.23 -11.68 -5.40
C GLY A 67 -4.27 -13.14 -5.82
N TYR A 68 -3.18 -13.90 -5.61
CA TYR A 68 -3.05 -15.28 -6.05
C TYR A 68 -2.38 -16.19 -5.01
N SER A 69 -1.10 -15.95 -4.70
CA SER A 69 -0.31 -16.89 -3.88
C SER A 69 0.82 -16.24 -3.10
N LEU A 70 1.21 -15.01 -3.43
CA LEU A 70 2.30 -14.32 -2.78
C LEU A 70 1.76 -13.36 -1.73
N ALA A 71 2.03 -13.69 -0.48
CA ALA A 71 1.90 -12.79 0.65
C ALA A 71 3.29 -12.40 1.16
N GLU A 72 3.53 -11.10 1.32
CA GLU A 72 4.74 -10.55 1.97
C GLU A 72 4.29 -9.68 3.14
N SER A 73 4.91 -9.88 4.30
CA SER A 73 4.70 -9.04 5.48
C SER A 73 6.05 -8.55 5.98
N GLU A 74 6.15 -7.25 6.24
CA GLU A 74 7.33 -6.58 6.77
C GLU A 74 6.95 -5.59 7.87
N GLU A 75 7.82 -5.45 8.87
CA GLU A 75 7.58 -4.56 10.00
C GLU A 75 8.77 -3.63 10.22
N ASP A 76 8.50 -2.39 10.60
CA ASP A 76 9.53 -1.46 11.06
C ASP A 76 8.97 -0.54 12.15
N LYS A 77 9.81 -0.17 13.12
CA LYS A 77 9.46 0.75 14.21
C LYS A 77 9.46 2.21 13.76
N ASP A 78 10.19 2.52 12.69
CA ASP A 78 10.34 3.86 12.16
C ASP A 78 9.43 4.08 10.93
N LEU A 79 8.53 5.06 11.00
CA LEU A 79 7.58 5.35 9.91
C LEU A 79 8.31 5.66 8.59
N LYS A 80 9.45 6.34 8.63
CA LYS A 80 10.18 6.71 7.41
C LYS A 80 10.76 5.48 6.73
N LYS A 81 11.17 4.47 7.49
CA LYS A 81 11.57 3.17 6.94
C LYS A 81 10.36 2.37 6.45
N ALA A 82 9.28 2.32 7.23
CA ALA A 82 8.02 1.70 6.83
C ALA A 82 7.48 2.26 5.50
N LEU A 83 7.50 3.58 5.32
CA LEU A 83 7.11 4.25 4.07
C LEU A 83 8.04 3.91 2.89
N LYS A 84 9.33 3.64 3.14
CA LYS A 84 10.25 3.15 2.08
C LYS A 84 9.89 1.73 1.65
N ILE A 85 9.54 0.86 2.61
CA ILE A 85 9.08 -0.51 2.36
C ILE A 85 7.76 -0.46 1.58
N PHE A 86 6.78 0.28 2.07
CA PHE A 86 5.50 0.51 1.41
C PHE A 86 5.68 0.99 -0.04
N LYS A 87 6.54 1.99 -0.26
CA LYS A 87 6.87 2.47 -1.61
C LYS A 87 7.47 1.38 -2.52
N ARG A 88 8.34 0.52 -1.98
CA ARG A 88 8.94 -0.58 -2.76
C ARG A 88 7.88 -1.61 -3.15
N LEU A 89 7.01 -1.99 -2.22
CA LEU A 89 5.94 -2.95 -2.46
C LEU A 89 4.85 -2.36 -3.38
N ALA A 90 4.51 -1.08 -3.26
CA ALA A 90 3.59 -0.40 -4.17
C ALA A 90 4.09 -0.42 -5.62
N LYS A 91 5.40 -0.19 -5.83
CA LYS A 91 6.03 -0.34 -7.16
C LYS A 91 5.94 -1.77 -7.69
N LYS A 92 6.14 -2.77 -6.81
CA LYS A 92 6.04 -4.18 -7.16
C LYS A 92 4.61 -4.53 -7.60
N MET A 93 3.62 -4.10 -6.81
CA MET A 93 2.19 -4.27 -7.10
C MET A 93 1.83 -3.63 -8.44
N ALA A 94 2.13 -2.35 -8.65
CA ALA A 94 1.82 -1.65 -9.90
C ALA A 94 2.45 -2.34 -11.13
N LYS A 95 3.69 -2.83 -11.00
CA LYS A 95 4.36 -3.60 -12.07
C LYS A 95 3.66 -4.93 -12.35
N ASN A 96 3.24 -5.65 -11.30
CA ASN A 96 2.53 -6.91 -11.43
C ASN A 96 1.16 -6.70 -12.09
N LEU A 97 0.38 -5.74 -11.61
CA LEU A 97 -0.91 -5.40 -12.19
C LEU A 97 -0.78 -5.08 -13.68
N ARG A 98 0.12 -4.18 -14.08
CA ARG A 98 0.35 -3.86 -15.51
C ARG A 98 0.76 -5.06 -16.36
N ARG A 99 1.44 -6.06 -15.78
CA ARG A 99 1.90 -7.25 -16.49
C ARG A 99 0.81 -8.27 -16.71
N PHE A 100 -0.11 -8.39 -15.76
CA PHE A 100 -1.16 -9.41 -15.75
C PHE A 100 -2.56 -8.86 -16.06
N SER A 101 -2.71 -7.54 -16.20
CA SER A 101 -3.94 -6.87 -16.64
C SER A 101 -4.06 -6.73 -18.16
N GLN A 102 -3.24 -7.45 -18.94
CA GLN A 102 -3.28 -7.49 -20.40
C GLN A 102 -3.76 -8.86 -20.90
#